data_AF-A0A316MFT6-F1
#
_entry.id   AF-A0A316MFT6-F1
#
_cell.length_a   1.000
_cell.length_b   1.000
_cell.length_c   1.000
_cell.angle_alpha   90.00
_cell.angle_beta   90.00
_cell.angle_gamma   90.00
#
_symmetry.space_group_name_H-M   'P 1'
#
loop_
_entity.id
_entity.type
_entity.pdbx_description
1 polymer ?
#
loop_
_entity_poly.entity_id
_entity_poly.type
_entity_poly.pdbx_seq_one_letter_code
_entity_poly.pdbx_strand_id
1 'polypeptide(L)' 'MSEKQKKYYLYIDGQAVPVSEQVYRTYHHYGRKEEYFTCDLKTEKVSCDQEAQTAAFTPSREDSYERLLEANQQ' A
#
# COMPACT_ATOMS: atom_id res chain seq x y z
N MET A 1 -25.26 29.49 14.02
CA MET A 1 -23.83 29.29 13.68
C MET A 1 -23.78 28.58 12.34
N SER A 2 -23.35 29.26 11.27
CA SER A 2 -23.27 28.66 9.93
C SER A 2 -22.14 27.63 9.92
N GLU A 3 -22.45 26.35 9.71
CA GLU A 3 -21.43 25.33 9.49
C GLU A 3 -20.66 25.67 8.22
N LYS A 4 -19.37 26.01 8.37
CA LYS A 4 -18.47 26.14 7.21
C LYS A 4 -18.42 24.78 6.52
N GLN A 5 -19.08 24.65 5.37
CA GLN A 5 -18.94 23.48 4.51
C GLN A 5 -17.45 23.32 4.16
N LYS A 6 -16.87 22.17 4.56
CA LYS A 6 -15.52 21.80 4.17
C LYS A 6 -15.47 21.70 2.64
N LYS A 7 -14.48 22.37 2.04
CA LYS A 7 -14.19 22.26 0.61
C LYS A 7 -13.11 21.20 0.42
N TYR A 8 -13.33 20.29 -0.52
CA TYR A 8 -12.40 19.21 -0.85
C TYR A 8 -11.81 19.43 -2.23
N TYR A 9 -10.54 19.05 -2.41
CA TYR A 9 -9.79 19.25 -3.64
C TYR A 9 -8.96 18.01 -3.98
N LEU A 10 -8.86 17.69 -5.26
CA LEU A 10 -7.88 16.75 -5.81
C LEU A 10 -6.90 17.51 -6.70
N TYR A 11 -5.66 17.03 -6.80
CA TYR A 11 -4.64 17.63 -7.66
C TYR A 11 -4.47 16.77 -8.90
N ILE A 12 -4.85 17.31 -10.06
CA ILE A 12 -4.71 16.68 -11.37
C ILE A 12 -3.76 17.55 -12.19
N ASP A 13 -2.64 16.99 -12.64
CA ASP A 13 -1.58 17.72 -13.36
C ASP A 13 -1.11 19.00 -12.64
N GLY A 14 -1.06 18.95 -11.30
CA GLY A 14 -0.68 20.07 -10.45
C GLY A 14 -1.78 21.13 -10.24
N GLN A 15 -2.95 20.98 -10.86
CA GLN A 15 -4.09 21.88 -10.69
C GLN A 15 -5.06 21.38 -9.63
N ALA A 16 -5.52 22.29 -8.75
CA ALA A 16 -6.51 21.97 -7.72
C ALA A 16 -7.93 21.97 -8.30
N VAL A 17 -8.55 20.79 -8.34
CA VAL A 17 -9.92 20.57 -8.83
C VAL A 17 -10.85 20.39 -7.63
N PRO A 18 -11.87 21.25 -7.43
CA PRO A 18 -12.83 21.10 -6.35
C PRO A 18 -13.72 19.87 -6.59
N VAL A 19 -13.91 19.06 -5.55
CA VAL A 19 -14.71 17.83 -5.62
C VAL A 19 -15.68 17.74 -4.43
N SER A 20 -16.67 16.86 -4.56
CA SER A 20 -17.53 16.51 -3.43
C SER A 20 -16.77 15.67 -2.41
N GLU A 21 -17.25 15.67 -1.16
CA GLU A 21 -16.70 14.80 -0.11
C GLU A 21 -16.72 13.32 -0.51
N GLN A 22 -17.80 12.87 -1.16
CA GLN A 22 -17.93 11.48 -1.60
C GLN A 22 -16.84 11.10 -2.59
N VAL A 23 -16.55 11.96 -3.57
CA VAL A 23 -15.48 11.73 -4.55
C VAL A 23 -14.11 11.75 -3.87
N TYR A 24 -13.86 12.74 -3.01
CA TYR A 24 -12.60 12.84 -2.27
C TYR A 24 -12.33 11.59 -1.42
N ARG A 25 -13.32 11.17 -0.62
CA ARG A 25 -13.19 9.99 0.23
C ARG A 25 -12.99 8.74 -0.61
N THR A 26 -13.70 8.59 -1.73
CA THR A 26 -13.59 7.42 -2.63
C THR A 26 -12.23 7.37 -3.32
N TYR A 27 -11.70 8.51 -3.79
CA TYR A 27 -10.38 8.59 -4.42
C TYR A 27 -9.26 8.14 -3.48
N HIS A 28 -9.31 8.58 -2.22
CA HIS A 28 -8.37 8.13 -1.19
C HIS A 28 -8.74 6.77 -0.59
N HIS A 29 -9.94 6.27 -0.87
CA HIS A 29 -10.37 4.95 -0.44
C HIS A 29 -9.59 3.91 -1.24
N TYR A 30 -9.04 2.93 -0.54
CA TYR A 30 -8.22 1.85 -1.09
C TYR A 30 -6.75 2.16 -1.42
N GLY A 31 -6.24 3.39 -1.30
CA GLY A 31 -4.81 3.65 -1.60
C GLY A 31 -3.84 2.76 -0.80
N ARG A 32 -4.09 2.53 0.49
CA ARG A 32 -3.31 1.56 1.31
C ARG A 32 -3.61 0.10 0.96
N LYS A 33 -4.84 -0.21 0.55
CA LYS A 33 -5.24 -1.56 0.16
C LYS A 33 -4.54 -1.96 -1.14
N GLU A 34 -4.52 -1.07 -2.13
CA GLU A 34 -3.83 -1.30 -3.40
C GLU A 34 -2.34 -1.46 -3.18
N GLU A 35 -1.70 -0.55 -2.44
CA GLU A 35 -0.26 -0.67 -2.12
C GLU A 35 0.06 -1.99 -1.38
N TYR A 36 -0.83 -2.44 -0.50
CA TYR A 36 -0.67 -3.73 0.17
C TYR A 36 -0.64 -4.90 -0.83
N PHE A 37 -1.57 -4.94 -1.79
CA PHE A 37 -1.64 -6.00 -2.80
C PHE A 37 -0.54 -5.89 -3.88
N THR A 38 -0.17 -4.69 -4.30
CA THR A 38 0.81 -4.51 -5.38
C THR A 38 2.25 -4.61 -4.88
N CYS A 39 2.52 -4.19 -3.65
CA CYS A 39 3.88 -4.06 -3.12
C CYS A 39 4.11 -4.90 -1.87
N ASP A 40 3.36 -4.67 -0.78
CA ASP A 40 3.67 -5.28 0.52
C ASP A 40 3.60 -6.81 0.50
N LEU A 41 2.60 -7.38 -0.19
CA LEU A 41 2.41 -8.83 -0.23
C LEU A 41 3.54 -9.57 -0.97
N LYS A 42 4.18 -8.86 -1.90
CA LYS A 42 5.16 -9.38 -2.85
C LYS A 42 6.61 -9.11 -2.44
N THR A 43 6.81 -8.24 -1.44
CA THR A 43 8.13 -7.81 -1.01
C THR A 43 8.55 -8.55 0.25
N GLU A 44 9.70 -9.22 0.20
CA GLU A 44 10.34 -9.78 1.38
C GLU A 44 10.80 -8.66 2.32
N LYS A 45 10.69 -8.88 3.64
CA LYS A 45 11.08 -7.88 4.65
C LYS A 45 12.19 -8.43 5.54
N VAL A 46 13.28 -7.67 5.65
CA VAL A 46 14.33 -7.90 6.64
C VAL A 46 14.25 -6.78 7.66
N SER A 47 14.03 -7.11 8.93
CA SER A 47 14.09 -6.15 10.04
C SER A 47 15.30 -6.46 10.90
N CYS A 48 16.18 -5.48 11.08
CA CYS A 48 17.35 -5.58 11.94
C CYS A 48 17.11 -4.79 13.22
N ASP A 49 17.23 -5.46 14.37
CA ASP A 49 17.31 -4.83 15.68
C ASP A 49 18.80 -4.70 16.06
N GLN A 50 19.28 -3.46 16.06
CA GLN A 50 20.68 -3.14 16.38
C GLN A 50 21.02 -3.30 17.87
N GLU A 51 20.05 -3.09 18.77
CA GLU A 51 20.27 -3.21 20.22
C GLU A 51 20.33 -4.69 20.61
N ALA A 52 19.41 -5.49 20.08
CA ALA A 52 19.39 -6.93 20.30
C ALA A 52 20.40 -7.69 19.43
N GLN A 53 21.06 -7.03 18.46
CA GLN A 53 21.90 -7.65 17.43
C GLN A 53 21.21 -8.83 16.71
N THR A 54 19.90 -8.69 16.45
CA THR A 54 19.12 -9.73 15.77
C THR A 54 18.58 -9.23 14.43
N ALA A 55 18.44 -10.15 13.47
CA ALA A 55 17.77 -9.89 12.21
C ALA A 55 16.63 -10.89 12.03
N ALA A 56 15.46 -10.40 11.65
CA ALA A 56 14.30 -11.22 11.32
C ALA A 56 13.98 -11.08 9.83
N PHE A 57 13.81 -12.23 9.17
CA PHE A 57 13.40 -12.31 7.78
C PHE A 57 11.95 -12.74 7.70
N THR A 58 11.15 -11.97 6.95
CA THR A 58 9.77 -12.29 6.62
C THR A 58 9.69 -12.51 5.11
N PRO A 59 9.43 -13.76 4.66
CA PRO A 59 9.26 -14.03 3.24
C PRO A 59 8.01 -13.33 2.69
N SER A 60 8.01 -13.03 1.39
CA SER A 60 6.81 -12.60 0.67
C SER A 60 5.75 -13.71 0.69
N ARG A 61 4.48 -13.33 0.50
CA ARG A 61 3.39 -14.32 0.37
C ARG A 61 3.19 -14.76 -1.08
N GLU A 62 3.65 -13.97 -2.03
CA GLU A 62 3.76 -14.40 -3.43
C GLU A 62 5.15 -14.97 -3.66
N ASP A 63 5.22 -16.07 -4.40
CA ASP A 63 6.46 -16.69 -4.83
C ASP A 63 6.49 -16.76 -6.37
N SER A 64 7.68 -16.83 -6.94
CA SER A 64 7.85 -17.01 -8.38
C SER A 64 7.28 -18.35 -8.84
N TYR A 65 6.67 -18.37 -10.03
CA TYR A 65 6.08 -19.58 -10.59
C TYR A 65 7.13 -20.68 -10.79
N GLU A 66 8.34 -20.31 -11.22
CA GLU A 66 9.46 -21.21 -11.44
C GLU A 66 9.89 -21.90 -10.14
N ARG A 67 10.06 -21.16 -9.03
CA ARG A 67 10.42 -21.75 -7.73
C ARG A 67 9.33 -22.69 -7.21
N LEU A 68 8.05 -22.36 -7.44
CA LEU A 68 6.94 -23.24 -7.09
C LEU A 68 6.95 -24.55 -7.88
N LEU A 69 7.30 -24.50 -9.18
CA LEU A 69 7.45 -25.70 -10.01
C LEU A 69 8.61 -26.57 -9.55
N GLU A 70 9.77 -25.97 -9.25
CA GLU A 70 10.94 -26.69 -8.74
C GLU A 70 10.64 -27.40 -7.41
N ALA A 71 9.90 -26.74 -6.50
CA ALA A 71 9.50 -27.32 -5.23
C ALA A 71 8.49 -28.49 -5.37
N ASN A 72 7.67 -28.49 -6.44
CA ASN A 72 6.67 -29.54 -6.67
C ASN A 72 7.23 -30.79 -7.35
N GLN A 73 8.47 -30.73 -7.89
CA GLN A 73 9.12 -31.83 -8.59
C GLN A 73 9.85 -32.82 -7.64
N GLN A 74 9.58 -32.75 -6.34
CA GLN A 74 10.21 -33.60 -5.30
C GLN A 74 9.43 -34.89 -5.03
#